data_AF-A0A3G1B7H5-F1
#
_entry.id   AF-A0A3G1B7H5-F1
#
_cell.length_a   1.000
_cell.length_b   1.000
_cell.length_c   1.000
_cell.angle_alpha   90.00
_cell.angle_beta   90.00
_cell.angle_gamma   90.00
#
_symmetry.space_group_name_H-M   'P 1'
#
loop_
_entity.id
_entity.type
_entity.pdbx_description
1 polymer ?
#
loop_
_entity_poly.entity_id
_entity_poly.type
_entity_poly.pdbx_seq_one_letter_code
_entity_poly.pdbx_strand_id
1 'polypeptide(L)' 'MESLKKRRAKTIILLSTIWFAIAIPLPFLYNVPEEATPQLFTLIQILGLISIPFVALGIAWTLKPELAQ' A
#
# COMPACT_ATOMS: atom_id res chain seq x y z
N MET A 1 -14.26 -7.39 25.35
CA MET A 1 -13.53 -6.20 24.86
C MET A 1 -12.55 -6.66 23.80
N GLU A 2 -12.59 -6.09 22.60
CA GLU A 2 -11.60 -6.39 21.56
C GLU A 2 -10.23 -5.87 21.99
N SER A 3 -9.16 -6.65 21.80
CA SER A 3 -7.82 -6.23 22.19
C SER A 3 -7.36 -5.06 21.31
N LEU A 4 -6.58 -4.14 21.89
CA LEU A 4 -6.01 -3.00 21.15
C LEU A 4 -5.16 -3.45 19.95
N LYS A 5 -4.53 -4.64 20.05
CA LYS A 5 -3.75 -5.26 18.98
C LYS A 5 -4.64 -5.58 17.77
N LYS A 6 -5.78 -6.24 17.99
CA LYS A 6 -6.71 -6.65 16.94
C LYS A 6 -7.34 -5.46 16.22
N ARG A 7 -7.61 -4.37 16.94
CA ARG A 7 -8.07 -3.11 16.35
C ARG A 7 -7.02 -2.45 15.46
N ARG A 8 -5.76 -2.39 15.92
CA ARG A 8 -4.64 -1.85 15.13
C ARG A 8 -4.41 -2.66 13.85
N ALA A 9 -4.43 -3.98 13.93
CA ALA A 9 -4.29 -4.86 12.77
C ALA A 9 -5.39 -4.60 11.73
N LYS A 10 -6.66 -4.53 12.16
CA LYS A 10 -7.79 -4.18 11.27
C LYS A 10 -7.62 -2.82 10.60
N THR A 11 -7.16 -1.81 11.34
CA THR A 11 -6.88 -0.48 10.78
C THR A 11 -5.78 -0.54 9.72
N ILE A 12 -4.67 -1.24 10.00
CA ILE A 12 -3.57 -1.37 9.04
C ILE A 12 -4.04 -2.12 7.78
N ILE A 13 -4.78 -3.22 7.93
CA ILE A 13 -5.33 -3.98 6.80
C ILE A 13 -6.24 -3.09 5.95
N LEU A 14 -7.16 -2.36 6.59
CA LEU A 14 -8.06 -1.43 5.90
C LEU A 14 -7.29 -0.35 5.13
N LEU A 15 -6.29 0.26 5.77
CA LEU A 15 -5.45 1.28 5.14
C LEU A 15 -4.64 0.72 3.97
N SER A 16 -4.07 -0.49 4.11
CA SER A 16 -3.39 -1.18 3.01
C SER A 16 -4.32 -1.44 1.84
N THR A 17 -5.54 -1.93 2.09
CA THR A 17 -6.52 -2.22 1.04
C THR A 17 -6.92 -0.96 0.29
N ILE A 18 -7.22 0.13 1.00
CA ILE A 18 -7.54 1.43 0.40
C ILE A 18 -6.34 1.95 -0.41
N TRP A 19 -5.14 1.87 0.15
CA TRP A 19 -3.91 2.27 -0.53
C TRP A 19 -3.71 1.53 -1.84
N PHE A 20 -3.78 0.19 -1.84
CA PHE A 20 -3.64 -0.61 -3.05
C PHE A 20 -4.74 -0.32 -4.08
N ALA A 21 -6.00 -0.18 -3.65
CA ALA A 21 -7.10 0.14 -4.55
C ALA A 21 -6.90 1.48 -5.29
N ILE A 22 -6.30 2.47 -4.64
CA ILE A 22 -6.01 3.79 -5.24
C ILE A 22 -4.70 3.76 -6.02
N ALA A 23 -3.67 3.09 -5.50
CA ALA A 23 -2.33 3.05 -6.12
C ALA A 23 -2.29 2.21 -7.40
N ILE A 24 -3.10 1.14 -7.50
CA ILE A 24 -3.15 0.27 -8.68
C ILE A 24 -3.47 1.05 -9.95
N PRO A 25 -4.53 1.88 -10.06
CA PRO A 25 -4.87 2.56 -11.31
C PRO A 25 -3.89 3.67 -11.72
N LEU A 26 -3.12 4.26 -10.79
CA LEU A 26 -2.25 5.42 -11.08
C LEU A 26 -1.16 5.15 -12.13
N PRO A 27 -0.41 4.02 -12.06
CA PRO A 27 0.57 3.65 -13.10
C PRO A 27 -0.03 3.35 -14.47
N PHE A 28 -1.32 2.98 -14.54
CA PHE A 28 -2.00 2.68 -15.82
C PHE A 28 -2.65 3.91 -16.45
N LEU A 29 -2.40 5.12 -15.92
CA LEU A 29 -2.70 6.37 -16.59
C LEU A 29 -1.70 6.57 -17.76
N TYR A 30 -1.84 5.78 -18.82
CA TYR A 30 -0.91 5.80 -19.97
C TYR A 30 -1.10 6.99 -20.92
N ASN A 31 -2.17 7.79 -20.75
CA ASN A 31 -2.49 8.91 -21.62
C ASN A 31 -2.16 10.27 -20.97
N VAL A 32 -0.95 10.42 -20.46
CA VAL A 32 -0.47 11.70 -19.90
C VAL A 32 0.26 12.47 -21.01
N PRO A 33 0.08 13.81 -21.13
CA PRO A 33 0.86 14.62 -22.06
C PRO A 33 2.37 14.43 -21.83
N GLU A 34 3.19 14.54 -22.88
CA GLU A 34 4.64 14.29 -22.79
C GLU A 34 5.29 15.16 -21.70
N GLU A 35 4.84 16.42 -21.56
CA GLU A 35 5.30 17.36 -20.55
C GLU A 35 5.04 16.92 -19.09
N ALA A 36 4.10 16.00 -18.87
CA ALA A 36 3.72 15.47 -17.56
C ALA A 36 4.37 14.11 -17.24
N THR A 37 5.09 13.51 -18.19
CA THR A 37 5.77 12.21 -18.04
C THR A 37 6.77 12.19 -16.86
N PRO A 38 7.59 13.23 -16.62
CA PRO A 38 8.51 13.24 -15.47
C PRO A 38 7.79 13.22 -14.12
N GLN A 39 6.64 13.89 -14.02
CA GLN A 39 5.82 13.91 -12.82
C GLN A 39 5.14 12.55 -12.60
N LEU A 40 4.66 11.89 -13.67
CA LEU A 40 4.15 10.53 -13.59
C LEU A 40 5.21 9.56 -13.05
N PHE A 41 6.44 9.62 -13.58
CA PHE A 41 7.54 8.77 -13.12
C PHE A 41 7.87 9.01 -11.64
N THR A 42 7.88 10.27 -11.21
CA THR A 42 8.09 10.64 -9.80
C THR A 42 6.99 10.06 -8.91
N LEU A 43 5.72 10.16 -9.33
CA LEU A 43 4.58 9.58 -8.61
C LEU A 43 4.71 8.05 -8.51
N ILE A 44 5.05 7.36 -9.60
CA ILE A 44 5.25 5.90 -9.60
C ILE A 44 6.36 5.49 -8.62
N GLN A 45 7.46 6.23 -8.56
CA GLN A 45 8.56 5.96 -7.63
C GLN A 45 8.14 6.16 -6.16
N ILE A 46 7.45 7.25 -5.84
CA ILE A 46 6.92 7.52 -4.49
C ILE A 46 5.93 6.43 -4.07
N LEU A 47 5.01 6.05 -4.97
CA LEU A 47 4.05 4.97 -4.72
C LEU A 47 4.75 3.64 -4.43
N GLY A 48 5.79 3.33 -5.21
CA GLY A 48 6.63 2.15 -4.98
C GLY A 48 7.26 2.17 -3.59
N LEU A 49 7.87 3.28 -3.18
CA LEU A 49 8.50 3.41 -1.86
C LEU A 49 7.49 3.28 -0.71
N ILE A 50 6.34 3.96 -0.79
CA ILE A 50 5.30 3.90 0.24
C ILE A 50 4.69 2.50 0.35
N SER A 51 4.65 1.73 -0.74
CA SER A 51 4.13 0.36 -0.74
C SER A 51 4.98 -0.64 0.07
N ILE A 52 6.29 -0.39 0.23
CA ILE A 52 7.25 -1.28 0.90
C ILE A 52 6.79 -1.73 2.30
N PRO A 53 6.48 -0.83 3.26
CA PRO A 53 6.05 -1.24 4.60
C PRO A 53 4.79 -2.10 4.58
N PHE A 54 3.83 -1.84 3.69
CA PHE A 54 2.60 -2.61 3.59
C PHE A 54 2.83 -4.01 3.03
N VAL A 55 3.68 -4.14 2.00
CA VAL A 55 4.08 -5.44 1.44
C VAL A 55 4.89 -6.24 2.47
N ALA A 56 5.84 -5.60 3.15
CA ALA A 56 6.64 -6.24 4.20
C ALA A 56 5.76 -6.73 5.36
N LEU A 57 4.75 -5.96 5.76
CA LEU A 57 3.73 -6.38 6.74
C LEU A 57 2.93 -7.59 6.24
N GLY A 58 2.47 -7.57 4.99
CA GLY A 58 1.76 -8.71 4.38
C GLY A 58 2.59 -9.99 4.38
N ILE A 59 3.87 -9.91 4.00
CA ILE A 59 4.81 -11.04 4.04
C ILE A 59 5.02 -11.51 5.49
N ALA A 60 5.31 -10.58 6.41
CA ALA A 60 5.56 -10.92 7.81
C ALA A 60 4.35 -11.62 8.45
N TRP A 61 3.14 -11.19 8.16
CA TRP A 61 1.91 -11.84 8.64
C TRP A 61 1.63 -13.19 7.98
N THR A 62 2.03 -13.38 6.72
CA THR A 62 1.90 -14.69 6.04
C THR A 62 2.87 -15.71 6.65
N LEU A 63 4.08 -15.29 7.02
CA LEU A 63 5.10 -16.16 7.61
C LEU A 63 4.91 -16.38 9.12
N LYS A 64 4.40 -15.37 9.84
CA LYS A 64 4.19 -15.38 11.29
C LYS A 64 2.80 -14.83 11.62
N PRO A 65 1.73 -15.63 11.40
CA PRO A 65 0.36 -15.18 11.59
C PRO A 65 0.06 -14.72 13.03
N GLU A 66 0.83 -15.20 14.01
CA GLU A 66 0.78 -14.75 15.41
C GLU A 66 1.10 -13.25 15.61
N LEU A 67 1.80 -12.62 14.66
CA LEU A 67 2.06 -11.16 14.68
C LEU A 67 0.83 -10.33 14.26
N ALA A 68 -0.17 -10.97 13.67
CA ALA A 68 -1.43 -10.34 13.24
C ALA A 68 -2.60 -10.54 14.24
N GLN A 69 -2.42 -11.39 15.27
CA GLN A 69 -3.47 -11.78 16.23
C GLN A 69 -3.64 -10.82 17.42
#